data_AF-A0A1Y1R4H9-F1
#
_entry.id   AF-A0A1Y1R4H9-F1
#
_cell.length_a   1.000
_cell.length_b   1.000
_cell.length_c   1.000
_cell.angle_alpha   90.00
_cell.angle_beta   90.00
_cell.angle_gamma   90.00
#
_symmetry.space_group_name_H-M   'P 1'
#
loop_
_entity.id
_entity.type
_entity.pdbx_description
1 polymer ?
#
loop_
_entity_poly.entity_id
_entity_poly.type
_entity_poly.pdbx_seq_one_letter_code
_entity_poly.pdbx_strand_id
1 'polypeptide(L)'
;MLAPLSGPIIPIDQVPDPVFSERMLGDGIAIDPVDNILLAPVDAEVVQLHAAHHALTLRTDSGVEILMHVGLDTVTLRGEGFNPQVSEGDKVKTGQPLLEFDADYLACHARSLITVIVQTGPESLAINNPALGHVNAGRDRLLVLGTLPSTNTPDAPLQAQGEPDAEASVRIPNPEGLHARPSAVLAKLCHQSNAIVKLVCHGIEARSDSVTELMKLNTRLGDNVTT
;
A
#
# COMPACT_ATOMS: atom_id res chain seq x y z
N MET A 1 6.24 11.14 -11.15
CA MET A 1 5.88 11.63 -9.81
C MET A 1 7.10 12.24 -9.15
N LEU A 2 6.92 13.18 -8.22
CA LEU A 2 7.99 13.76 -7.40
C LEU A 2 8.27 12.89 -6.17
N ALA A 3 9.44 13.09 -5.54
CA ALA A 3 9.76 12.46 -4.28
C ALA A 3 8.81 12.96 -3.17
N PRO A 4 8.12 12.07 -2.44
CA PRO A 4 7.22 12.47 -1.36
C PRO A 4 7.97 12.79 -0.06
N LEU A 5 9.24 12.40 0.05
CA LEU A 5 10.15 12.62 1.18
C LEU A 5 11.55 12.93 0.66
N SER A 6 12.36 13.64 1.46
CA SER A 6 13.80 13.73 1.22
C SER A 6 14.53 12.58 1.88
N GLY A 7 15.64 12.16 1.30
CA GLY A 7 16.52 11.14 1.88
C GLY A 7 17.22 10.28 0.84
N PRO A 8 18.12 9.38 1.28
CA PRO A 8 18.70 8.39 0.39
C PRO A 8 17.64 7.37 -0.06
N ILE A 9 17.73 7.05 -1.35
CA ILE A 9 16.93 6.04 -2.02
C ILE A 9 17.48 4.66 -1.69
N ILE A 10 16.56 3.75 -1.39
CA ILE A 10 16.82 2.34 -1.17
C ILE A 10 16.08 1.53 -2.25
N PRO A 11 16.80 0.73 -3.04
CA PRO A 11 16.19 -0.22 -3.97
C PRO A 11 15.19 -1.14 -3.25
N ILE A 12 14.04 -1.42 -3.89
CA ILE A 12 12.97 -2.18 -3.25
C ILE A 12 13.43 -3.58 -2.78
N ASP A 13 14.34 -4.21 -3.52
CA ASP A 13 14.94 -5.51 -3.21
C ASP A 13 15.88 -5.49 -1.98
N GLN A 14 16.31 -4.31 -1.54
CA GLN A 14 17.12 -4.11 -0.33
C GLN A 14 16.29 -3.74 0.90
N VAL A 15 14.97 -3.58 0.77
CA VAL A 15 14.09 -3.32 1.91
C VAL A 15 14.07 -4.55 2.82
N PRO A 16 14.30 -4.41 4.15
CA PRO A 16 14.39 -5.55 5.07
C PRO A 16 13.02 -6.14 5.46
N ASP A 17 12.09 -6.21 4.52
CA ASP A 17 10.81 -6.91 4.65
C ASP A 17 10.49 -7.64 3.33
N PRO A 18 10.38 -8.99 3.33
CA PRO A 18 10.09 -9.80 2.15
C PRO A 18 8.82 -9.37 1.41
N VAL A 19 7.82 -8.85 2.12
CA VAL A 19 6.56 -8.38 1.53
C VAL A 19 6.81 -7.29 0.48
N PHE A 20 7.81 -6.44 0.72
CA PHE A 20 8.22 -5.39 -0.20
C PHE A 20 9.36 -5.85 -1.11
N SER A 21 10.41 -6.50 -0.59
CA SER A 21 11.57 -6.87 -1.41
C SER A 21 11.31 -7.97 -2.44
N GLU A 22 10.30 -8.82 -2.20
CA GLU A 22 9.78 -9.78 -3.19
C GLU A 22 8.68 -9.19 -4.08
N ARG A 23 8.39 -7.87 -3.97
CA ARG A 23 7.38 -7.14 -4.77
C ARG A 23 5.96 -7.72 -4.66
N MET A 24 5.60 -8.29 -3.50
CA MET A 24 4.30 -8.94 -3.33
C MET A 24 3.11 -7.98 -3.42
N LEU A 25 3.31 -6.68 -3.18
CA LEU A 25 2.29 -5.62 -3.34
C LEU A 25 2.38 -4.88 -4.68
N GLY A 26 3.48 -5.04 -5.42
CA GLY A 26 3.81 -4.23 -6.59
C GLY A 26 5.27 -3.80 -6.62
N ASP A 27 5.64 -3.11 -7.70
CA ASP A 27 7.00 -2.60 -7.91
C ASP A 27 7.12 -1.16 -7.43
N GLY A 28 8.33 -0.77 -7.02
CA GLY A 28 8.50 0.49 -6.30
C GLY A 28 9.92 0.77 -5.86
N ILE A 29 10.02 1.67 -4.89
CA ILE A 29 11.27 2.11 -4.30
C ILE A 29 11.04 2.49 -2.84
N ALA A 30 12.09 2.55 -2.04
CA ALA A 30 12.01 3.06 -0.68
C ALA A 30 12.92 4.28 -0.49
N ILE A 31 12.61 5.07 0.54
CA ILE A 31 13.39 6.23 0.96
C ILE A 31 13.64 6.09 2.46
N ASP A 32 14.87 6.30 2.91
CA ASP A 32 15.16 6.51 4.34
C ASP A 32 14.97 8.00 4.64
N PRO A 33 13.87 8.40 5.31
CA PRO A 33 13.49 9.80 5.40
C PRO A 33 14.45 10.63 6.25
N VAL A 34 14.76 11.83 5.79
CA VAL A 34 15.40 12.89 6.60
C VAL A 34 14.44 14.05 6.94
N ASP A 35 13.20 13.95 6.46
CA ASP A 35 12.10 14.87 6.73
C ASP A 35 10.98 14.15 7.49
N ASN A 36 10.11 14.95 8.12
CA ASN A 36 9.01 14.46 8.97
C ASN A 36 7.63 14.63 8.33
N ILE A 37 7.57 15.02 7.04
CA ILE A 37 6.32 15.31 6.34
C ILE A 37 6.31 14.57 5.01
N LEU A 38 5.39 13.62 4.88
CA LEU A 38 5.09 12.92 3.63
C LEU A 38 4.23 13.82 2.75
N LEU A 39 4.71 14.11 1.54
CA LEU A 39 4.03 14.93 0.56
C LEU A 39 3.34 14.10 -0.53
N ALA A 40 2.30 14.65 -1.15
CA ALA A 40 1.69 14.09 -2.34
C ALA A 40 2.67 14.09 -3.51
N PRO A 41 3.05 12.93 -4.07
CA PRO A 41 4.04 12.86 -5.14
C PRO A 41 3.45 13.17 -6.52
N VAL A 42 2.12 13.22 -6.63
CA VAL A 42 1.35 13.51 -7.85
C VAL A 42 -0.06 13.97 -7.46
N ASP A 43 -0.74 14.66 -8.37
CA ASP A 43 -2.17 14.95 -8.24
C ASP A 43 -2.96 13.63 -8.22
N ALA A 44 -3.80 13.44 -7.20
CA ALA A 44 -4.49 12.18 -6.95
C ALA A 44 -5.68 12.34 -5.99
N GLU A 45 -6.43 11.26 -5.81
CA GLU A 45 -7.41 11.07 -4.74
C GLU A 45 -6.83 10.13 -3.66
N VAL A 46 -7.06 10.43 -2.38
CA VAL A 46 -6.75 9.53 -1.26
C VAL A 46 -7.81 8.45 -1.21
N VAL A 47 -7.49 7.25 -1.69
CA VAL A 47 -8.46 6.13 -1.76
C VAL A 47 -8.42 5.23 -0.54
N GLN A 48 -7.39 5.37 0.30
CA GLN A 48 -7.27 4.64 1.55
C GLN A 48 -6.34 5.36 2.52
N LEU A 49 -6.70 5.38 3.80
CA LEU A 49 -5.85 5.77 4.92
C LEU A 49 -5.97 4.70 6.00
N HIS A 50 -4.88 4.01 6.30
CA HIS A 50 -4.89 2.94 7.31
C HIS A 50 -5.31 3.48 8.68
N ALA A 51 -6.02 2.70 9.50
CA ALA A 51 -6.53 3.14 10.80
C ALA A 51 -5.43 3.54 11.81
N ALA A 52 -4.21 3.03 11.62
CA ALA A 52 -3.01 3.42 12.37
C ALA A 52 -2.23 4.57 11.71
N HIS A 53 -2.78 5.20 10.68
CA HIS A 53 -2.28 6.37 9.93
C HIS A 53 -0.88 6.28 9.28
N HIS A 54 -0.15 5.18 9.45
CA HIS A 54 1.20 4.98 8.91
C HIS A 54 1.25 4.72 7.39
N ALA A 55 0.12 4.38 6.76
CA ALA A 55 0.07 4.04 5.35
C ALA A 55 -1.18 4.63 4.68
N LEU A 56 -1.02 5.08 3.44
CA LEU A 56 -2.10 5.60 2.62
C LEU A 56 -1.90 5.23 1.15
N THR A 57 -3.00 5.11 0.43
CA THR A 57 -3.02 4.79 -1.00
C THR A 57 -3.62 5.97 -1.77
N LEU A 58 -2.90 6.44 -2.77
CA LEU A 58 -3.36 7.45 -3.72
C LEU A 58 -3.79 6.80 -5.02
N ARG A 59 -4.83 7.32 -5.67
CA ARG A 59 -5.22 6.95 -7.04
C ARG A 59 -5.15 8.16 -7.95
N THR A 60 -4.36 8.04 -9.01
CA THR A 60 -4.26 9.07 -10.05
C THR A 60 -5.49 9.09 -10.95
N ASP A 61 -5.71 10.18 -11.69
CA ASP A 61 -6.79 10.26 -12.70
C ASP A 61 -6.66 9.17 -13.79
N SER A 62 -5.44 8.66 -14.03
CA SER A 62 -5.17 7.53 -14.93
C SER A 62 -5.47 6.15 -14.32
N GLY A 63 -5.97 6.09 -13.08
CA GLY A 63 -6.31 4.85 -12.39
C GLY A 63 -5.13 4.13 -11.73
N VAL A 64 -3.90 4.64 -11.84
CA VAL A 64 -2.73 4.08 -11.15
C VAL A 64 -2.85 4.32 -9.65
N GLU A 65 -2.75 3.25 -8.85
CA GLU A 65 -2.71 3.29 -7.39
C GLU A 65 -1.25 3.30 -6.88
N ILE A 66 -0.99 4.13 -5.88
CA ILE A 66 0.33 4.31 -5.27
C ILE A 66 0.16 4.16 -3.75
N LEU A 67 0.73 3.10 -3.20
CA LEU A 67 0.80 2.89 -1.76
C LEU A 67 2.07 3.55 -1.22
N MET A 68 1.91 4.36 -0.18
CA MET A 68 3.01 4.91 0.62
C MET A 68 2.89 4.39 2.05
N HIS A 69 3.90 3.64 2.48
CA HIS A 69 3.94 2.98 3.78
C HIS A 69 5.13 3.51 4.59
N VAL A 70 4.87 4.31 5.62
CA VAL A 70 5.89 4.94 6.45
C VAL A 70 6.41 3.97 7.51
N GLY A 71 7.71 3.69 7.44
CA GLY A 71 8.41 2.76 8.31
C GLY A 71 8.03 1.28 8.11
N LEU A 72 8.67 0.40 8.86
CA LEU A 72 8.38 -1.04 8.87
C LEU A 72 7.82 -1.49 10.21
N ASP A 73 6.84 -2.39 10.16
CA ASP A 73 6.07 -2.90 11.31
C ASP A 73 5.36 -1.79 12.14
N THR A 74 5.13 -0.61 11.54
CA THR A 74 4.54 0.58 12.18
C THR A 74 3.04 0.47 12.48
N VAL A 75 2.36 -0.55 11.94
CA VAL A 75 0.98 -0.89 12.33
C VAL A 75 0.84 -1.10 13.84
N THR A 76 1.87 -1.67 14.48
CA THR A 76 1.89 -1.99 15.92
C THR A 76 1.88 -0.75 16.82
N LEU A 77 2.20 0.42 16.26
CA LEU A 77 2.21 1.71 16.98
C LEU A 77 0.81 2.33 17.12
N ARG A 78 -0.21 1.76 16.44
CA ARG A 78 -1.63 2.14 16.62
C ARG A 78 -1.90 3.64 16.46
N GLY A 79 -1.15 4.30 15.57
CA GLY A 79 -1.28 5.74 15.30
C GLY A 79 -0.40 6.65 16.14
N GLU A 80 0.33 6.13 17.13
CA GLU A 80 1.31 6.92 17.87
C GLU A 80 2.47 7.34 16.95
N GLY A 81 2.81 8.63 16.97
CA GLY A 81 3.82 9.21 16.10
C GLY A 81 3.33 9.60 14.70
N PHE A 82 2.02 9.50 14.41
CA PHE A 82 1.44 9.85 13.11
C PHE A 82 0.32 10.90 13.24
N ASN A 83 0.37 11.93 12.39
CA ASN A 83 -0.60 13.02 12.33
C ASN A 83 -1.09 13.23 10.87
N PRO A 84 -2.17 12.54 10.45
CA PRO A 84 -2.67 12.64 9.08
C PRO A 84 -3.18 14.05 8.77
N GLN A 85 -2.84 14.57 7.59
CA GLN A 85 -3.25 15.89 7.10
C GLN A 85 -4.40 15.82 6.09
N VAL A 86 -4.84 14.60 5.77
CA VAL A 86 -5.86 14.30 4.77
C VAL A 86 -6.77 13.18 5.29
N SER A 87 -7.96 13.08 4.69
CA SER A 87 -8.92 12.00 4.92
C SER A 87 -9.14 11.19 3.64
N GLU A 88 -9.69 9.99 3.78
CA GLU A 88 -10.16 9.21 2.62
C GLU A 88 -11.19 10.01 1.81
N GLY A 89 -11.07 9.96 0.49
CA GLY A 89 -11.88 10.73 -0.47
C GLY A 89 -11.33 12.11 -0.81
N ASP A 90 -10.30 12.60 -0.10
CA ASP A 90 -9.72 13.91 -0.40
C ASP A 90 -8.97 13.92 -1.74
N LYS A 91 -9.15 15.00 -2.50
CA LYS A 91 -8.31 15.29 -3.68
C LYS A 91 -7.10 16.09 -3.25
N VAL A 92 -5.91 15.63 -3.66
CA VAL A 92 -4.63 16.23 -3.28
C VAL A 92 -3.88 16.72 -4.51
N LYS A 93 -3.08 17.77 -4.31
CA LYS A 93 -2.17 18.31 -5.31
C LYS A 93 -0.74 17.94 -5.02
N THR A 94 0.06 17.80 -6.07
CA THR A 94 1.49 17.51 -5.97
C THR A 94 2.17 18.48 -4.99
N GLY A 95 2.89 17.96 -4.00
CA GLY A 95 3.57 18.72 -2.95
C GLY A 95 2.69 19.05 -1.73
N GLN A 96 1.40 18.72 -1.74
CA GLN A 96 0.53 18.89 -0.57
C GLN A 96 0.94 17.94 0.57
N PRO A 97 1.00 18.39 1.83
CA PRO A 97 1.18 17.50 2.98
C PRO A 97 0.08 16.45 3.08
N LEU A 98 0.48 15.19 3.28
CA LEU A 98 -0.43 14.06 3.47
C LEU A 98 -0.38 13.54 4.90
N LEU A 99 0.81 13.44 5.46
CA LEU A 99 1.04 12.85 6.76
C LEU A 99 2.28 13.49 7.38
N GLU A 100 2.13 14.03 8.59
CA GLU A 100 3.25 14.38 9.44
C GLU A 100 3.54 13.20 10.37
N PHE A 101 4.82 12.93 10.65
CA PHE A 101 5.20 11.88 11.58
C PHE A 101 6.38 12.29 12.46
N ASP A 102 6.44 11.72 13.66
CA ASP A 102 7.52 11.93 14.61
C ASP A 102 8.66 10.94 14.32
N ALA A 103 9.65 11.38 13.54
CA ALA A 103 10.77 10.51 13.16
C ALA A 103 11.58 10.01 14.36
N ASP A 104 11.75 10.82 15.41
CA ASP A 104 12.49 10.42 16.61
C ASP A 104 11.74 9.31 17.37
N TYR A 105 10.43 9.47 17.52
CA TYR A 105 9.58 8.44 18.12
C TYR A 105 9.61 7.16 17.29
N LEU A 106 9.41 7.25 15.97
CA LEU A 106 9.41 6.08 15.10
C LEU A 106 10.77 5.39 15.05
N ALA A 107 11.89 6.12 15.07
CA ALA A 107 13.23 5.54 15.12
C ALA A 107 13.46 4.70 16.40
N CYS A 108 12.76 5.02 17.49
CA CYS A 108 12.87 4.33 18.77
C CYS A 108 11.88 3.17 18.95
N HIS A 109 10.72 3.22 18.27
CA HIS A 109 9.61 2.29 18.51
C HIS A 109 9.23 1.43 17.31
N ALA A 110 9.59 1.84 16.08
CA ALA A 110 9.43 1.05 14.88
C ALA A 110 10.69 0.22 14.59
N ARG A 111 10.55 -0.79 13.74
CA ARG A 111 11.70 -1.57 13.28
C ARG A 111 12.63 -0.76 12.37
N SER A 112 12.05 0.17 11.61
CA SER A 112 12.77 1.04 10.67
C SER A 112 11.88 2.20 10.25
N LEU A 113 12.50 3.33 9.90
CA LEU A 113 11.86 4.49 9.27
C LEU A 113 11.77 4.41 7.75
N ILE A 114 12.41 3.41 7.14
CA ILE A 114 12.40 3.18 5.68
C ILE A 114 10.95 3.22 5.20
N THR A 115 10.65 4.22 4.38
CA THR A 115 9.32 4.47 3.83
C THR A 115 9.25 3.89 2.42
N VAL A 116 8.31 2.98 2.20
CA VAL A 116 8.16 2.27 0.93
C VAL A 116 7.10 2.96 0.08
N ILE A 117 7.42 3.19 -1.19
CA ILE A 117 6.55 3.83 -2.18
C ILE A 117 6.42 2.85 -3.35
N VAL A 118 5.24 2.26 -3.47
CA VAL A 118 4.96 1.17 -4.41
C VAL A 118 3.79 1.52 -5.31
N GLN A 119 3.95 1.26 -6.60
CA GLN A 119 2.85 1.25 -7.54
C GLN A 119 2.12 -0.09 -7.41
N THR A 120 0.85 -0.04 -7.03
CA THR A 120 0.06 -1.25 -6.75
C THR A 120 -0.81 -1.59 -7.95
N GLY A 121 -0.88 -2.86 -8.30
CA GLY A 121 -1.64 -3.35 -9.47
C GLY A 121 -1.12 -4.70 -9.95
N PRO A 122 -1.65 -5.24 -11.08
CA PRO A 122 -1.15 -6.48 -11.67
C PRO A 122 0.35 -6.39 -12.00
N GLU A 123 1.03 -7.55 -12.02
CA GLU A 123 2.50 -7.71 -12.13
C GLU A 123 3.16 -6.96 -13.30
N SER A 124 2.41 -6.50 -14.31
CA SER A 124 2.92 -5.77 -15.48
C SER A 124 3.18 -4.28 -15.26
N LEU A 125 2.83 -3.71 -14.10
CA LEU A 125 3.00 -2.29 -13.77
C LEU A 125 4.37 -2.02 -13.11
N ALA A 126 5.45 -2.17 -13.90
CA ALA A 126 6.81 -1.83 -13.45
C ALA A 126 7.02 -0.32 -13.38
N ILE A 127 7.84 0.12 -12.40
CA ILE A 127 8.27 1.52 -12.33
C ILE A 127 9.33 1.80 -13.40
N ASN A 128 9.33 3.00 -13.97
CA ASN A 128 10.28 3.38 -15.01
C ASN A 128 11.17 4.54 -14.54
N ASN A 129 12.46 4.48 -14.92
CA ASN A 129 13.46 5.51 -14.63
C ASN A 129 13.50 5.92 -13.15
N PRO A 130 13.73 4.98 -12.22
CA PRO A 130 13.88 5.32 -10.80
C PRO A 130 15.09 6.23 -10.60
N ALA A 131 14.93 7.25 -9.76
CA ALA A 131 16.03 8.05 -9.25
C ALA A 131 17.00 7.18 -8.42
N LEU A 132 18.22 7.66 -8.26
CA LEU A 132 19.28 7.00 -7.50
C LEU A 132 19.94 8.02 -6.57
N GLY A 133 20.58 7.53 -5.51
CA GLY A 133 21.29 8.38 -4.56
C GLY A 133 20.32 9.06 -3.60
N HIS A 134 20.29 10.39 -3.59
CA HIS A 134 19.49 11.18 -2.66
C HIS A 134 18.47 12.03 -3.42
N VAL A 135 17.28 12.19 -2.85
CA VAL A 135 16.21 13.04 -3.41
C VAL A 135 15.73 14.06 -2.38
N ASN A 136 15.17 15.17 -2.87
CA ASN A 136 14.54 16.22 -2.08
C ASN A 136 13.01 16.22 -2.32
N ALA A 137 12.25 16.20 -1.23
CA ALA A 137 10.79 16.17 -1.23
C ALA A 137 10.20 17.30 -2.08
N GLY A 138 9.19 16.98 -2.89
CA GLY A 138 8.44 17.94 -3.71
C GLY A 138 9.25 18.64 -4.80
N ARG A 139 10.51 18.25 -5.04
CA ARG A 139 11.40 18.87 -6.04
C ARG A 139 11.93 17.86 -7.03
N ASP A 140 12.58 16.81 -6.52
CA ASP A 140 13.24 15.84 -7.37
C ASP A 140 12.23 14.84 -7.91
N ARG A 141 12.43 14.41 -9.16
CA ARG A 141 11.63 13.36 -9.77
C ARG A 141 12.05 12.01 -9.20
N LEU A 142 11.12 11.27 -8.62
CA LEU A 142 11.41 9.96 -8.03
C LEU A 142 11.39 8.85 -9.08
N LEU A 143 10.30 8.77 -9.85
CA LEU A 143 10.10 7.76 -10.89
C LEU A 143 8.98 8.15 -11.85
N VAL A 144 8.86 7.37 -12.92
CA VAL A 144 7.74 7.39 -13.85
C VAL A 144 6.83 6.22 -13.53
N LEU A 145 5.55 6.51 -13.28
CA LEU A 145 4.54 5.49 -13.08
C LEU A 145 4.41 4.66 -14.37
N GLY A 146 4.38 3.35 -14.22
CA GLY A 146 4.01 2.45 -15.32
C GLY A 146 2.58 2.76 -15.76
N THR A 147 2.35 2.80 -17.06
CA THR A 147 1.00 2.93 -17.62
C THR A 147 0.48 1.55 -17.97
N LEU A 148 -0.77 1.26 -17.62
CA LEU A 148 -1.49 0.14 -18.25
C LEU A 148 -1.53 0.41 -19.77
N PRO A 149 -1.19 -0.55 -20.64
CA PRO A 149 -1.53 -0.41 -22.05
C PRO A 149 -3.03 -0.17 -22.15
N SER A 150 -3.44 0.84 -22.93
CA SER A 150 -4.85 1.12 -23.24
C SER A 150 -5.40 -0.02 -24.11
N THR A 151 -5.67 -1.16 -23.50
CA THR A 151 -6.48 -2.18 -24.12
C THR A 151 -7.93 -1.84 -23.85
N ASN A 152 -8.67 -1.54 -24.91
CA ASN A 152 -10.15 -1.50 -24.92
C ASN A 152 -10.79 -2.87 -24.62
N THR A 153 -10.05 -3.82 -24.06
CA THR A 153 -10.65 -4.93 -23.33
C THR A 153 -11.07 -4.37 -21.98
N PRO A 154 -12.34 -4.49 -21.59
CA PRO A 154 -12.61 -4.48 -20.17
C PRO A 154 -11.77 -5.63 -19.61
N ASP A 155 -10.72 -5.31 -18.85
CA ASP A 155 -10.49 -6.05 -17.62
C ASP A 155 -11.76 -5.80 -16.78
N ALA A 156 -12.85 -6.43 -17.22
CA ALA A 156 -13.87 -6.82 -16.29
C ALA A 156 -13.07 -7.58 -15.24
N PRO A 157 -13.17 -7.23 -13.95
CA PRO A 157 -12.59 -8.06 -12.92
C PRO A 157 -12.93 -9.52 -13.27
N LEU A 158 -12.00 -10.44 -13.04
CA LEU A 158 -12.38 -11.83 -12.80
C LEU A 158 -13.34 -11.79 -11.60
N GLN A 159 -14.61 -11.46 -11.89
CA GLN A 159 -15.71 -11.71 -11.01
C GLN A 159 -15.74 -13.23 -10.95
N ALA A 160 -15.75 -13.79 -9.75
CA ALA A 160 -16.28 -15.12 -9.59
C ALA A 160 -17.69 -15.10 -10.22
N GLN A 161 -17.80 -15.61 -11.44
CA GLN A 161 -19.07 -15.69 -12.17
C GLN A 161 -19.66 -17.05 -11.85
N GLY A 162 -20.66 -17.08 -10.97
CA GLY A 162 -21.30 -18.31 -10.52
C GLY A 162 -21.66 -18.23 -9.04
N GLU A 163 -22.36 -19.26 -8.56
CA GLU A 163 -22.47 -19.51 -7.12
C GLU A 163 -21.09 -19.94 -6.59
N PRO A 164 -20.72 -19.55 -5.36
CA PRO A 164 -19.46 -19.98 -4.76
C PRO A 164 -19.42 -21.52 -4.64
N ASP A 165 -18.31 -22.14 -5.03
CA ASP A 165 -18.10 -23.58 -4.85
C ASP A 165 -18.14 -24.00 -3.36
N ALA A 166 -17.84 -23.04 -2.47
CA ALA A 166 -17.94 -23.17 -1.01
C ALA A 166 -18.04 -21.78 -0.36
N GLU A 167 -18.72 -21.71 0.77
CA GLU A 167 -18.76 -20.52 1.63
C GLU A 167 -18.20 -20.85 3.02
N ALA A 168 -17.54 -19.88 3.63
CA ALA A 168 -17.03 -20.01 4.99
C ALA A 168 -17.07 -18.67 5.73
N SER A 169 -17.08 -18.75 7.06
CA SER A 169 -16.88 -17.59 7.94
C SER A 169 -15.67 -17.85 8.81
N VAL A 170 -14.66 -17.00 8.71
CA VAL A 170 -13.41 -17.12 9.46
C VAL A 170 -13.27 -15.92 10.39
N ARG A 171 -12.96 -16.18 11.65
CA ARG A 171 -12.62 -15.14 12.61
C ARG A 171 -11.14 -14.80 12.50
N ILE A 172 -10.80 -13.52 12.36
CA ILE A 172 -9.41 -13.06 12.24
C ILE A 172 -8.63 -13.34 13.52
N PRO A 173 -7.61 -14.21 13.49
CA PRO A 173 -6.84 -14.57 14.69
C PRO A 173 -5.65 -13.64 14.92
N ASN A 174 -5.24 -12.87 13.90
CA ASN A 174 -4.09 -11.98 14.00
C ASN A 174 -4.45 -10.73 14.82
N PRO A 175 -3.69 -10.38 15.88
CA PRO A 175 -3.93 -9.16 16.65
C PRO A 175 -4.01 -7.89 15.81
N GLU A 176 -3.17 -7.79 14.77
CA GLU A 176 -3.05 -6.63 13.89
C GLU A 176 -3.83 -6.76 12.57
N GLY A 177 -4.73 -7.77 12.47
CA GLY A 177 -5.60 -7.92 11.31
C GLY A 177 -4.91 -8.41 10.02
N LEU A 178 -5.54 -8.16 8.87
CA LEU A 178 -5.03 -8.47 7.53
C LEU A 178 -4.23 -7.28 6.95
N HIS A 179 -3.12 -6.94 7.61
CA HIS A 179 -2.13 -5.98 7.10
C HIS A 179 -1.24 -6.61 6.01
N ALA A 180 -0.23 -5.86 5.53
CA ALA A 180 0.58 -6.26 4.37
C ALA A 180 1.10 -7.71 4.40
N ARG A 181 1.67 -8.17 5.52
CA ARG A 181 2.27 -9.51 5.65
C ARG A 181 1.26 -10.67 5.61
N PRO A 182 0.25 -10.75 6.50
CA PRO A 182 -0.76 -11.81 6.43
C PRO A 182 -1.59 -11.76 5.14
N SER A 183 -1.85 -10.58 4.58
CA SER A 183 -2.51 -10.43 3.28
C SER A 183 -1.68 -10.96 2.13
N ALA A 184 -0.37 -10.71 2.13
CA ALA A 184 0.56 -11.26 1.14
C ALA A 184 0.67 -12.79 1.23
N VAL A 185 0.64 -13.36 2.44
CA VAL A 185 0.61 -14.81 2.64
C VAL A 185 -0.68 -15.41 2.08
N LEU A 186 -1.85 -14.80 2.37
CA LEU A 186 -3.13 -15.25 1.84
C LEU A 186 -3.15 -15.21 0.31
N ALA A 187 -2.73 -14.09 -0.29
CA ALA A 187 -2.69 -13.94 -1.74
C ALA A 187 -1.78 -14.98 -2.41
N LYS A 188 -0.61 -15.23 -1.83
CA LYS A 188 0.31 -16.27 -2.31
C LYS A 188 -0.32 -17.66 -2.26
N LEU A 189 -1.02 -18.00 -1.18
CA LEU A 189 -1.70 -19.30 -1.06
C LEU A 189 -2.84 -19.45 -2.07
N CYS A 190 -3.60 -18.38 -2.33
CA CYS A 190 -4.66 -18.38 -3.34
C CYS A 190 -4.10 -18.54 -4.76
N HIS A 191 -3.01 -17.83 -5.10
CA HIS A 191 -2.31 -18.03 -6.37
C HIS A 191 -1.81 -19.47 -6.55
N GLN A 192 -1.20 -20.05 -5.52
CA GLN A 192 -0.68 -21.43 -5.56
C GLN A 192 -1.78 -22.48 -5.71
N SER A 193 -2.98 -22.21 -5.20
CA SER A 193 -4.14 -23.09 -5.30
C SER A 193 -5.03 -22.81 -6.51
N ASN A 194 -4.71 -21.78 -7.30
CA ASN A 194 -5.54 -21.27 -8.39
C ASN A 194 -6.98 -20.96 -7.94
N ALA A 195 -7.14 -20.55 -6.68
CA ALA A 195 -8.41 -20.25 -6.04
C ALA A 195 -8.67 -18.74 -6.06
N ILE A 196 -9.86 -18.35 -6.51
CA ILE A 196 -10.34 -16.96 -6.44
C ILE A 196 -11.33 -16.91 -5.29
N VAL A 197 -10.96 -16.26 -4.19
CA VAL A 197 -11.82 -16.12 -3.01
C VAL A 197 -12.23 -14.66 -2.89
N LYS A 198 -13.53 -14.43 -2.72
CA LYS A 198 -14.09 -13.11 -2.46
C LYS A 198 -14.28 -12.97 -0.96
N LEU A 199 -13.52 -12.10 -0.31
CA LEU A 199 -13.66 -11.85 1.11
C LEU A 199 -14.57 -10.65 1.34
N VAL A 200 -15.43 -10.74 2.35
CA VAL A 200 -16.30 -9.63 2.78
C VAL A 200 -16.12 -9.41 4.28
N CYS A 201 -15.83 -8.17 4.66
CA CYS A 201 -15.77 -7.74 6.05
C CYS A 201 -16.23 -6.28 6.15
N HIS A 202 -17.05 -5.95 7.14
CA HIS A 202 -17.58 -4.59 7.33
C HIS A 202 -18.31 -4.00 6.09
N GLY A 203 -18.86 -4.86 5.21
CA GLY A 203 -19.47 -4.43 3.95
C GLY A 203 -18.48 -4.05 2.85
N ILE A 204 -17.18 -4.20 3.09
CA ILE A 204 -16.11 -4.04 2.11
C ILE A 204 -15.82 -5.41 1.51
N GLU A 205 -15.76 -5.47 0.19
CA GLU A 205 -15.38 -6.66 -0.56
C GLU A 205 -13.91 -6.56 -0.99
N ALA A 206 -13.20 -7.68 -0.94
CA ALA A 206 -11.81 -7.76 -1.39
C ALA A 206 -11.54 -9.11 -2.05
N ARG A 207 -10.72 -9.12 -3.09
CA ARG A 207 -10.24 -10.36 -3.69
C ARG A 207 -9.03 -10.89 -2.94
N SER A 208 -8.95 -12.21 -2.83
CA SER A 208 -7.84 -12.87 -2.15
C SER A 208 -6.50 -12.73 -2.85
N ASP A 209 -6.48 -12.50 -4.16
CA ASP A 209 -5.26 -12.33 -4.95
C ASP A 209 -4.69 -10.89 -4.93
N SER A 210 -5.41 -9.95 -4.31
CA SER A 210 -5.00 -8.55 -4.23
C SER A 210 -4.66 -8.17 -2.79
N VAL A 211 -3.38 -8.07 -2.49
CA VAL A 211 -2.89 -7.69 -1.16
C VAL A 211 -3.44 -6.32 -0.73
N THR A 212 -3.52 -5.36 -1.66
CA THR A 212 -4.06 -4.04 -1.36
C THR A 212 -5.56 -4.05 -1.07
N GLU A 213 -6.35 -4.84 -1.79
CA GLU A 213 -7.77 -5.00 -1.48
C GLU A 213 -7.99 -5.69 -0.14
N LEU A 214 -7.21 -6.73 0.17
CA LEU A 214 -7.26 -7.39 1.47
C LEU A 214 -6.98 -6.41 2.62
N MET A 215 -6.01 -5.51 2.42
CA MET A 215 -5.73 -4.44 3.39
C MET A 215 -6.85 -3.40 3.50
N LYS A 216 -7.65 -3.17 2.44
CA LYS A 216 -8.84 -2.29 2.47
C LYS A 216 -9.93 -2.80 3.39
N LEU A 217 -9.98 -4.11 3.68
CA LEU A 217 -10.91 -4.67 4.67
C LEU A 217 -10.69 -4.09 6.08
N ASN A 218 -9.50 -3.56 6.37
CA ASN A 218 -9.14 -2.92 7.65
C ASN A 218 -9.54 -3.77 8.87
N THR A 219 -9.28 -5.08 8.78
CA THR A 219 -9.71 -6.05 9.79
C THR A 219 -8.90 -5.92 11.07
N ARG A 220 -9.48 -6.42 12.16
CA ARG A 220 -8.94 -6.43 13.52
C ARG A 220 -9.12 -7.80 14.13
N LEU A 221 -8.45 -8.04 15.25
CA LEU A 221 -8.61 -9.26 16.03
C LEU A 221 -10.09 -9.53 16.33
N GLY A 222 -10.56 -10.72 15.92
CA GLY A 222 -11.92 -11.17 16.21
C GLY A 222 -12.98 -10.77 15.19
N ASP A 223 -12.62 -9.98 14.18
CA ASP A 223 -13.54 -9.68 13.07
C ASP A 223 -13.91 -10.96 12.33
N ASN A 224 -15.16 -11.03 11.86
CA ASN A 224 -15.62 -12.13 11.02
C ASN A 224 -15.47 -11.71 9.56
N VAL A 225 -14.77 -12.54 8.79
CA VAL A 225 -14.63 -12.42 7.34
C VAL A 225 -15.36 -13.58 6.70
N THR A 226 -16.29 -13.26 5.80
CA THR A 226 -17.01 -14.26 5.01
C THR A 226 -16.39 -14.41 3.64
N THR A 227 -16.36 -15.64 3.12
CA THR A 227 -15.79 -15.99 1.80
C THR A 227 -16.84 -16.61 0.90
#